data_AF-A0A0W8DPL0-F1
#
_entry.id   AF-A0A0W8DPL0-F1
#
_cell.length_a   1.000
_cell.length_b   1.000
_cell.length_c   1.000
_cell.angle_alpha   90.00
_cell.angle_beta   90.00
_cell.angle_gamma   90.00
#
_symmetry.space_group_name_H-M   'P 1'
#
loop_
_entity.id
_entity.type
_entity.pdbx_description
1 polymer ?
#
loop_
_entity_poly.entity_id
_entity_poly.type
_entity_poly.pdbx_seq_one_letter_code
_entity_poly.pdbx_strand_id
1 'polypeptide(L)'
;MTAGVGTIYWTAPEVLMGKKYTEKADIFSFGIVMSELDTHAVPYSDKRDASGKKLQGMKIIADLEESLKKANAALFQAKAELIDVQTENKTLKLQEQDDRQKIQKLLALTQPITEQVTFFRDCRPGTRTTYPSGRTPTPTTYPYPSTMHIGSEEMQQKKKKQKSGFAVRGNAPSLMNITQAIPPNKVLRTIYMPNEQTAALTKTIENLQKQLEAHQQLTETRIQALLDGFAEEKAKILLHQQQIEEKNAQLEKQVEKTKRVLTQTTKDYLVLRHKSQETERLAHEEIFQAKQKCENLVTEKTKLTEKVREETNALREVVREEGNQTVLEFRNQALSRERDLHILKEQYAAMQEACTKRIQDLQVRLTKLRSRYRSLDKRRAMEMEGFTRDLAGLKRHLQKLEVILYGRGLTAQERQVLRYGKD
;
A
#
# COMPACT_ATOMS: atom_id res chain seq x y z
N MET A 1 33.59 27.90 -20.50
CA MET A 1 33.65 26.46 -20.18
C MET A 1 32.92 25.71 -21.27
N THR A 2 33.57 24.70 -21.82
CA THR A 2 33.26 24.02 -23.09
C THR A 2 31.84 23.44 -23.15
N ALA A 3 31.14 23.77 -24.24
CA ALA A 3 29.82 23.25 -24.56
C ALA A 3 29.87 21.74 -24.85
N GLY A 4 28.97 20.98 -24.22
CA GLY A 4 28.40 19.78 -24.85
C GLY A 4 29.08 18.43 -24.60
N VAL A 5 30.08 18.32 -23.72
CA VAL A 5 30.66 17.01 -23.36
C VAL A 5 30.88 16.93 -21.85
N GLY A 6 29.79 16.92 -21.10
CA GLY A 6 29.76 16.60 -19.68
C GLY A 6 28.73 15.50 -19.45
N THR A 7 29.08 14.52 -18.63
CA THR A 7 28.36 13.28 -18.32
C THR A 7 27.04 13.58 -17.56
N ILE A 8 26.01 14.03 -18.28
CA ILE A 8 24.72 14.45 -17.69
C ILE A 8 24.04 13.32 -16.89
N TYR A 9 24.29 12.05 -17.26
CA TYR A 9 23.64 10.89 -16.64
C TYR A 9 23.96 10.66 -15.16
N TRP A 10 25.08 11.21 -14.66
CA TRP A 10 25.50 11.08 -13.26
C TRP A 10 25.24 12.38 -12.47
N THR A 11 24.65 13.39 -13.11
CA THR A 11 24.38 14.68 -12.47
C THR A 11 23.07 14.58 -11.69
N ALA A 12 23.10 14.97 -10.42
CA ALA A 12 21.92 14.96 -9.56
C ALA A 12 20.83 15.92 -10.06
N PRO A 13 19.55 15.58 -9.90
CA PRO A 13 18.44 16.37 -10.44
C PRO A 13 18.38 17.80 -9.89
N GLU A 14 18.78 18.02 -8.63
CA GLU A 14 18.86 19.36 -8.05
C GLU A 14 19.90 20.24 -8.72
N VAL A 15 21.01 19.65 -9.18
CA VAL A 15 22.07 20.35 -9.92
C VAL A 15 21.60 20.66 -11.34
N LEU A 16 20.89 19.72 -11.98
CA LEU A 16 20.26 19.94 -13.28
C LEU A 16 19.20 21.06 -13.26
N MET A 17 18.49 21.19 -12.13
CA MET A 17 17.52 22.27 -11.89
C MET A 17 18.17 23.61 -11.51
N GLY A 18 19.50 23.71 -11.46
CA GLY A 18 20.23 24.92 -11.09
C GLY A 18 20.10 25.30 -9.61
N LYS A 19 19.68 24.36 -8.74
CA LYS A 19 19.65 24.58 -7.28
C LYS A 19 21.08 24.49 -6.72
N LYS A 20 21.26 24.95 -5.47
CA LYS A 20 22.55 24.87 -4.79
C LYS A 20 23.00 23.42 -4.70
N TYR A 21 24.23 23.17 -5.15
CA TYR A 21 24.91 21.90 -4.98
C TYR A 21 25.12 21.59 -3.49
N THR A 22 24.92 20.33 -3.10
CA THR A 22 25.09 19.83 -1.73
C THR A 22 25.77 18.47 -1.76
N GLU A 23 26.27 18.00 -0.61
CA GLU A 23 26.89 16.68 -0.45
C GLU A 23 25.97 15.52 -0.91
N LYS A 24 24.65 15.73 -0.95
CA LYS A 24 23.70 14.73 -1.46
C LYS A 24 23.82 14.51 -2.97
N ALA A 25 24.26 15.51 -3.72
CA ALA A 25 24.50 15.40 -5.15
C ALA A 25 25.66 14.42 -5.44
N ASP A 26 26.68 14.38 -4.57
CA ASP A 26 27.80 13.43 -4.69
C ASP A 26 27.40 12.01 -4.35
N ILE A 27 26.54 11.83 -3.34
CA ILE A 27 26.00 10.51 -3.01
C ILE A 27 25.14 9.99 -4.16
N PHE A 28 24.37 10.86 -4.83
CA PHE A 28 23.59 10.50 -6.01
C PHE A 28 24.50 10.06 -7.16
N SER A 29 25.49 10.87 -7.52
CA SER A 29 26.42 10.55 -8.62
C SER A 29 27.18 9.25 -8.34
N PHE A 30 27.62 9.03 -7.10
CA PHE A 30 28.22 7.77 -6.66
C PHE A 30 27.28 6.57 -6.82
N GLY A 31 26.00 6.72 -6.47
CA GLY A 31 25.00 5.65 -6.64
C GLY A 31 24.79 5.26 -8.11
N ILE A 32 24.84 6.22 -9.02
CA ILE A 32 24.76 5.95 -10.47
C ILE A 32 26.02 5.21 -10.95
N VAL A 33 27.21 5.58 -10.46
CA VAL A 33 28.45 4.86 -10.77
C VAL A 33 28.39 3.42 -10.24
N MET A 34 27.90 3.20 -9.03
CA MET A 34 27.73 1.84 -8.49
C MET A 34 26.77 1.00 -9.33
N SER A 35 25.70 1.60 -9.84
CA SER A 35 24.74 0.93 -10.73
C SER A 35 25.35 0.60 -12.08
N GLU A 36 26.19 1.48 -12.62
CA GLU A 36 26.95 1.24 -13.86
C GLU A 36 27.97 0.10 -13.69
N LEU A 37 28.63 0.02 -12.53
CA LEU A 37 29.55 -1.09 -12.23
C LEU A 37 28.82 -2.43 -12.09
N ASP A 38 27.64 -2.46 -11.48
CA ASP A 38 26.85 -3.67 -11.29
C ASP A 38 26.25 -4.19 -12.61
N THR A 39 25.73 -3.27 -13.43
CA THR A 39 25.08 -3.61 -14.70
C THR A 39 26.05 -3.68 -15.89
N HIS A 40 27.29 -3.23 -15.73
CA HIS A 40 28.28 -3.03 -16.79
C HIS A 40 27.75 -2.23 -18.00
N ALA A 41 26.74 -1.38 -17.78
CA ALA A 41 26.07 -0.62 -18.82
C ALA A 41 25.89 0.83 -18.39
N VAL A 42 26.13 1.76 -19.33
CA VAL A 42 25.92 3.19 -19.09
C VAL A 42 24.44 3.44 -18.78
N PRO A 43 24.12 4.33 -17.82
CA PRO A 43 22.74 4.65 -17.50
C PRO A 43 21.93 5.04 -18.74
N TYR A 44 20.71 4.50 -18.86
CA TYR A 44 19.81 4.71 -20.01
C TYR A 44 20.34 4.23 -21.37
N SER A 45 21.30 3.32 -21.39
CA SER A 45 21.87 2.72 -22.61
C SER A 45 20.85 2.03 -23.53
N ASP A 46 19.68 1.66 -23.02
CA ASP A 46 18.60 0.99 -23.77
C ASP A 46 17.61 1.95 -24.43
N LYS A 47 17.63 3.23 -24.07
CA LYS A 47 16.70 4.22 -24.64
C LYS A 47 17.11 4.57 -26.08
N ARG A 48 16.17 4.42 -27.01
CA ARG A 48 16.32 4.73 -28.44
C ARG A 48 15.25 5.72 -28.89
N ASP A 49 15.61 6.61 -29.81
CA ASP A 49 14.68 7.55 -30.45
C ASP A 49 13.78 6.77 -31.43
N ALA A 50 12.70 7.37 -31.93
CA ALA A 50 11.77 6.72 -32.86
C ALA A 50 12.45 6.20 -34.15
N SER A 51 13.64 6.71 -34.47
CA SER A 51 14.49 6.30 -35.59
C SER A 51 15.54 5.23 -35.23
N GLY A 52 15.48 4.63 -34.03
CA GLY A 52 16.40 3.57 -33.59
C GLY A 52 17.81 4.04 -33.17
N LYS A 53 18.06 5.36 -33.11
CA LYS A 53 19.35 5.93 -32.69
C LYS A 53 19.39 6.10 -31.17
N LYS A 54 20.59 6.03 -30.55
CA LYS A 54 20.80 6.34 -29.12
C LYS A 54 20.28 7.75 -28.82
N LEU A 55 19.38 7.87 -27.84
CA LEU A 55 18.84 9.16 -27.40
C LEU A 55 19.94 10.00 -26.73
N GLN A 56 19.94 11.31 -27.00
CA GLN A 56 20.84 12.24 -26.32
C GLN A 56 20.38 12.47 -24.88
N GLY A 57 21.32 12.59 -23.94
CA GLY A 57 20.99 12.71 -22.51
C GLY A 57 20.05 13.85 -22.15
N MET A 58 20.16 14.99 -22.85
CA MET A 58 19.26 16.13 -22.67
C MET A 58 17.80 15.82 -23.04
N LYS A 59 17.57 15.01 -24.08
CA LYS A 59 16.22 14.57 -24.49
C LYS A 59 15.63 13.60 -23.48
N ILE A 60 16.43 12.64 -22.99
CA ILE A 60 16.00 11.67 -21.98
C ILE A 60 15.53 12.40 -20.72
N ILE A 61 16.28 13.42 -20.29
CA ILE A 61 15.92 14.22 -19.12
C ILE A 61 14.63 15.01 -19.38
N ALA A 62 14.47 15.62 -20.55
CA ALA A 62 13.23 16.32 -20.90
C ALA A 62 12.00 15.39 -20.90
N ASP A 63 12.12 14.18 -21.45
CA ASP A 63 11.04 13.18 -21.48
C ASP A 63 10.68 12.70 -20.06
N LEU A 64 11.70 12.50 -19.22
CA LEU A 64 11.52 12.12 -17.81
C LEU A 64 10.88 13.27 -17.01
N GLU A 65 11.28 14.52 -17.25
CA GLU A 65 10.67 15.69 -16.63
C GLU A 65 9.21 15.85 -17.03
N GLU A 66 8.88 15.64 -18.31
CA GLU A 66 7.49 15.68 -18.78
C GLU A 66 6.65 14.55 -18.16
N SER A 67 7.20 13.33 -18.12
CA SER A 67 6.56 12.18 -17.49
C SER A 67 6.34 12.41 -15.98
N LEU A 68 7.33 13.00 -15.31
CA LEU A 68 7.24 13.36 -13.89
C LEU A 68 6.18 14.44 -13.65
N LYS A 69 6.09 15.46 -14.52
CA LYS A 69 5.04 16.48 -14.45
C LYS A 69 3.64 15.86 -14.61
N LYS A 70 3.47 14.95 -15.59
CA LYS A 70 2.20 14.23 -15.79
C LYS A 70 1.84 13.37 -14.58
N ALA A 71 2.79 12.61 -14.06
CA ALA A 71 2.58 11.79 -12.86
C ALA A 71 2.22 12.64 -11.64
N ASN A 72 2.91 13.76 -11.41
CA ASN A 72 2.60 14.67 -10.32
C ASN A 72 1.22 15.33 -10.46
N ALA A 73 0.81 15.69 -11.68
CA ALA A 73 -0.53 16.21 -11.95
C ALA A 73 -1.61 15.16 -11.65
N ALA A 74 -1.42 13.92 -12.12
CA ALA A 74 -2.33 12.81 -11.81
C ALA A 74 -2.39 12.52 -10.30
N LEU A 75 -1.25 12.55 -9.62
CA LEU A 75 -1.18 12.37 -8.17
C LEU A 75 -1.91 13.50 -7.43
N PHE A 76 -1.77 14.74 -7.87
CA PHE A 76 -2.49 15.87 -7.29
C PHE A 76 -4.01 15.73 -7.48
N GLN A 77 -4.45 15.31 -8.67
CA GLN A 77 -5.86 15.03 -8.95
C GLN A 77 -6.40 13.89 -8.05
N ALA A 78 -5.69 12.76 -7.97
CA ALA A 78 -6.09 11.65 -7.11
C ALA A 78 -6.14 12.04 -5.62
N LYS A 79 -5.24 12.93 -5.17
CA LYS A 79 -5.29 13.49 -3.81
C LYS A 79 -6.53 14.36 -3.59
N ALA A 80 -6.94 15.15 -4.57
CA ALA A 80 -8.15 15.96 -4.47
C ALA A 80 -9.41 15.06 -4.38
N GLU A 81 -9.52 14.07 -5.27
CA GLU A 81 -10.63 13.10 -5.24
C GLU A 81 -10.69 12.32 -3.91
N LEU A 82 -9.54 11.95 -3.34
CA LEU A 82 -9.48 11.30 -2.04
C LEU A 82 -10.01 12.22 -0.92
N ILE A 83 -9.67 13.51 -0.95
CA ILE A 83 -10.17 14.49 0.02
C ILE A 83 -11.69 14.58 -0.10
N ASP A 84 -12.23 14.66 -1.32
CA ASP A 84 -13.67 14.74 -1.56
C ASP A 84 -14.39 13.50 -1.00
N VAL A 85 -13.93 12.29 -1.33
CA VAL A 85 -14.49 11.04 -0.79
C VAL A 85 -14.37 10.96 0.73
N GLN A 86 -13.29 11.49 1.32
CA GLN A 86 -13.14 11.57 2.77
C GLN A 86 -14.15 12.54 3.40
N THR A 87 -14.42 13.68 2.75
CA THR A 87 -15.45 14.61 3.22
C THR A 87 -16.85 14.00 3.10
N GLU A 88 -17.15 13.32 1.99
CA GLU A 88 -18.42 12.61 1.80
C GLU A 88 -18.62 11.53 2.86
N ASN A 89 -17.60 10.71 3.13
CA ASN A 89 -17.64 9.72 4.22
C ASN A 89 -17.91 10.35 5.60
N LYS A 90 -17.35 11.52 5.89
CA LYS A 90 -17.64 12.23 7.15
C LYS A 90 -19.10 12.67 7.22
N THR A 91 -19.66 13.18 6.12
CA THR A 91 -21.08 13.58 6.06
C THR A 91 -22.02 12.38 6.20
N LEU A 92 -21.74 11.26 5.52
CA LEU A 92 -22.52 10.04 5.62
C LEU A 92 -22.50 9.46 7.04
N LYS A 93 -21.36 9.50 7.73
CA LYS A 93 -21.27 9.09 9.13
C LYS A 93 -22.11 9.96 10.07
N LEU A 94 -22.15 11.27 9.83
CA LEU A 94 -23.02 12.17 10.61
C LEU A 94 -24.49 11.84 10.36
N GLN A 95 -24.87 11.61 9.10
CA GLN A 95 -26.23 11.21 8.76
C GLN A 95 -26.61 9.86 9.39
N GLU A 96 -25.71 8.87 9.36
CA GLU A 96 -25.92 7.58 10.01
C GLU A 96 -26.16 7.73 11.52
N GLN A 97 -25.40 8.62 12.18
CA GLN A 97 -25.57 8.92 13.60
C GLN A 97 -26.93 9.57 13.89
N ASP A 98 -27.37 10.51 13.07
CA ASP A 98 -28.69 11.14 13.19
C ASP A 98 -29.82 10.14 12.96
N ASP A 99 -29.69 9.28 11.95
CA ASP A 99 -30.69 8.25 11.66
C ASP A 99 -30.74 7.19 12.77
N ARG A 100 -29.59 6.81 13.36
CA ARG A 100 -29.54 5.98 14.57
C ARG A 100 -30.28 6.64 15.74
N GLN A 101 -30.11 7.95 15.95
CA GLN A 101 -30.82 8.68 17.01
C GLN A 101 -32.33 8.75 16.75
N LYS A 102 -32.76 8.99 15.49
CA LYS A 102 -34.17 8.95 15.11
C LYS A 102 -34.78 7.58 15.35
N ILE A 103 -34.09 6.51 14.96
CA ILE A 103 -34.52 5.13 15.20
C ILE A 103 -34.64 4.88 16.70
N GLN A 104 -33.66 5.27 17.51
CA GLN A 104 -33.73 5.13 18.97
C GLN A 104 -34.91 5.91 19.57
N LYS A 105 -35.19 7.13 19.09
CA LYS A 105 -36.33 7.93 19.55
C LYS A 105 -37.67 7.31 19.14
N LEU A 106 -37.77 6.77 17.93
CA LEU A 106 -38.94 6.03 17.46
C LEU A 106 -39.16 4.74 18.25
N LEU A 107 -38.08 4.00 18.55
CA LEU A 107 -38.13 2.81 19.41
C LEU A 107 -38.55 3.17 20.85
N ALA A 108 -38.10 4.31 21.37
CA ALA A 108 -38.51 4.80 22.69
C ALA A 108 -39.98 5.26 22.72
N LEU A 109 -40.50 5.83 21.63
CA LEU A 109 -41.91 6.18 21.45
C LEU A 109 -42.80 4.95 21.24
N THR A 110 -42.24 3.88 20.68
CA THR A 110 -42.91 2.60 20.41
C THR A 110 -42.60 1.55 21.47
N GLN A 111 -42.49 1.96 22.75
CA GLN A 111 -42.43 0.99 23.84
C GLN A 111 -43.51 -0.09 23.60
N PRO A 112 -43.12 -1.38 23.51
CA PRO A 112 -44.08 -2.43 23.67
C PRO A 112 -44.48 -2.36 25.15
N ILE A 113 -45.77 -2.15 25.42
CA ILE A 113 -46.36 -2.75 26.61
C ILE A 113 -46.10 -4.24 26.42
N THR A 114 -45.07 -4.78 27.08
CA THR A 114 -44.94 -6.22 27.26
C THR A 114 -46.04 -6.63 28.23
N GLU A 115 -47.28 -6.72 27.73
CA GLU A 115 -48.25 -7.62 28.32
C GLU A 115 -47.62 -9.01 28.23
N GLN A 116 -47.29 -9.57 29.39
CA GLN A 116 -47.06 -11.00 29.51
C GLN A 116 -48.36 -11.69 29.14
N VAL A 117 -48.53 -12.01 27.86
CA VAL A 117 -49.54 -12.99 27.45
C VAL A 117 -48.98 -14.36 27.80
N THR A 118 -49.28 -14.80 29.01
CA THR A 118 -49.11 -16.17 29.46
C THR A 118 -50.09 -17.07 28.69
N PHE A 119 -49.62 -17.69 27.61
CA PHE A 119 -50.33 -18.84 27.05
C PHE A 119 -50.02 -20.07 27.90
N PHE A 120 -50.98 -20.45 28.75
CA PHE A 120 -51.00 -21.76 29.37
C PHE A 120 -51.48 -22.79 28.34
N ARG A 121 -50.55 -23.62 27.88
CA ARG A 121 -50.90 -24.96 27.42
C ARG A 121 -50.03 -25.92 28.24
N ASP A 122 -50.68 -26.47 29.26
CA ASP A 122 -50.24 -27.56 30.14
C ASP A 122 -49.49 -27.16 31.44
N CYS A 123 -50.21 -27.36 32.55
CA CYS A 123 -49.72 -27.28 33.92
C CYS A 123 -48.96 -28.56 34.29
N ARG A 124 -47.62 -28.51 34.41
CA ARG A 124 -46.84 -29.38 35.31
C ARG A 124 -45.65 -28.60 35.92
N PRO A 125 -45.44 -28.65 37.25
CA PRO A 125 -44.39 -27.89 37.91
C PRO A 125 -43.07 -28.68 37.91
N GLY A 126 -41.98 -28.00 37.52
CA GLY A 126 -40.62 -28.49 37.71
C GLY A 126 -39.88 -28.69 36.39
N THR A 127 -39.36 -27.60 35.83
CA THR A 127 -37.97 -27.43 35.38
C THR A 127 -37.91 -26.08 34.65
N ARG A 128 -37.37 -25.05 35.31
CA ARG A 128 -37.15 -23.73 34.69
C ARG A 128 -35.87 -23.79 33.86
N THR A 129 -35.97 -24.10 32.57
CA THR A 129 -34.82 -23.98 31.66
C THR A 129 -34.59 -22.50 31.34
N THR A 130 -33.58 -21.91 31.97
CA THR A 130 -33.02 -20.60 31.61
C THR A 130 -32.08 -20.74 30.42
N TYR A 131 -32.36 -20.00 29.33
CA TYR A 131 -31.39 -19.83 28.24
C TYR A 131 -30.51 -18.61 28.55
N PRO A 132 -29.17 -18.74 28.53
CA PRO A 132 -28.29 -17.59 28.68
C PRO A 132 -28.28 -16.80 27.37
N SER A 133 -28.73 -15.55 27.40
CA SER A 133 -28.51 -14.59 26.32
C SER A 133 -27.08 -14.04 26.40
N GLY A 134 -26.09 -14.88 26.15
CA GLY A 134 -24.72 -14.47 25.86
C GLY A 134 -24.51 -14.46 24.36
N ARG A 135 -24.37 -13.28 23.74
CA ARG A 135 -23.85 -13.18 22.37
C ARG A 135 -22.38 -13.61 22.40
N THR A 136 -22.08 -14.78 21.84
CA THR A 136 -20.73 -15.08 21.34
C THR A 136 -20.61 -14.59 19.90
N PRO A 137 -19.42 -14.18 19.44
CA PRO A 137 -19.20 -13.81 18.04
C PRO A 137 -19.39 -15.05 17.17
N THR A 138 -20.25 -14.96 16.16
CA THR A 138 -20.44 -16.00 15.15
C THR A 138 -19.13 -16.35 14.46
N PRO A 139 -18.73 -17.63 14.39
CA PRO A 139 -17.61 -18.08 13.58
C PRO A 139 -17.91 -17.87 12.09
N THR A 140 -16.98 -17.22 11.40
CA THR A 140 -16.92 -17.13 9.93
C THR A 140 -16.53 -18.49 9.36
N THR A 141 -17.47 -19.43 9.25
CA THR A 141 -17.46 -20.59 8.31
C THR A 141 -18.75 -21.37 8.55
N TYR A 142 -19.68 -21.36 7.59
CA TYR A 142 -20.80 -22.31 7.57
C TYR A 142 -20.46 -23.48 6.66
N PRO A 143 -20.44 -24.73 7.16
CA PRO A 143 -20.48 -25.91 6.31
C PRO A 143 -21.91 -26.06 5.79
N TYR A 144 -22.10 -26.03 4.47
CA TYR A 144 -23.39 -26.28 3.83
C TYR A 144 -23.71 -27.79 3.85
N PRO A 145 -24.88 -28.21 4.36
CA PRO A 145 -25.41 -29.54 4.10
C PRO A 145 -25.91 -29.65 2.67
N SER A 146 -25.50 -30.73 2.03
CA SER A 146 -25.86 -31.13 0.68
C SER A 146 -27.39 -31.27 0.50
N THR A 147 -27.89 -30.73 -0.61
CA THR A 147 -29.12 -31.13 -1.33
C THR A 147 -30.39 -31.38 -0.51
N MET A 148 -31.24 -30.36 -0.35
CA MET A 148 -32.67 -30.56 -0.10
C MET A 148 -33.40 -30.75 -1.44
N HIS A 149 -33.83 -31.99 -1.70
CA HIS A 149 -34.77 -32.34 -2.76
C HIS A 149 -36.13 -31.68 -2.46
N ILE A 150 -36.62 -30.84 -3.37
CA ILE A 150 -38.01 -30.35 -3.35
C ILE A 150 -38.82 -31.33 -4.20
N GLY A 151 -39.40 -32.33 -3.52
CA GLY A 151 -40.47 -33.15 -4.07
C GLY A 151 -41.71 -32.29 -4.28
N SER A 152 -42.29 -32.41 -5.47
CA SER A 152 -43.54 -31.77 -5.86
C SER A 152 -44.71 -32.46 -5.15
N GLU A 153 -45.33 -31.76 -4.20
CA GLU A 153 -46.66 -32.13 -3.71
C GLU A 153 -47.70 -31.20 -4.37
N GLU A 154 -48.52 -31.81 -5.24
CA GLU A 154 -49.67 -31.20 -5.87
C GLU A 154 -50.72 -30.80 -4.83
N MET A 155 -50.92 -29.49 -4.65
CA MET A 155 -52.01 -28.98 -3.82
C MET A 155 -53.32 -28.98 -4.61
N GLN A 156 -54.16 -29.99 -4.36
CA GLN A 156 -55.53 -30.09 -4.85
C GLN A 156 -56.35 -28.85 -4.46
N GLN A 157 -56.81 -28.10 -5.45
CA GLN A 157 -57.78 -27.03 -5.27
C GLN A 157 -59.18 -27.61 -5.01
N LYS A 158 -59.65 -27.60 -3.75
CA LYS A 158 -61.08 -27.75 -3.44
C LYS A 158 -61.79 -26.41 -3.65
N LYS A 159 -62.55 -26.29 -4.74
CA LYS A 159 -63.58 -25.25 -4.92
C LYS A 159 -64.67 -25.44 -3.85
N LYS A 160 -64.83 -24.49 -2.93
CA LYS A 160 -66.07 -24.31 -2.16
C LYS A 160 -66.84 -23.13 -2.73
N LYS A 161 -68.00 -23.42 -3.33
CA LYS A 161 -69.02 -22.44 -3.70
C LYS A 161 -69.76 -21.95 -2.45
N GLN A 162 -70.00 -20.63 -2.44
CA GLN A 162 -71.03 -19.82 -1.78
C GLN A 162 -72.02 -20.52 -0.81
N LYS A 163 -72.22 -19.90 0.35
CA LYS A 163 -73.44 -19.15 0.72
C LYS A 163 -73.35 -18.74 2.19
N SER A 164 -73.43 -17.45 2.48
CA SER A 164 -73.84 -16.96 3.80
C SER A 164 -74.82 -15.82 3.59
N GLY A 165 -76.11 -16.16 3.58
CA GLY A 165 -77.18 -15.21 3.74
C GLY A 165 -77.12 -14.62 5.15
N PHE A 166 -77.26 -13.30 5.23
CA PHE A 166 -77.45 -12.60 6.49
C PHE A 166 -78.92 -12.73 6.87
N ALA A 167 -79.21 -13.48 7.94
CA ALA A 167 -80.54 -13.66 8.47
C ALA A 167 -80.90 -12.48 9.38
N VAL A 168 -81.84 -11.64 8.95
CA VAL A 168 -82.54 -10.70 9.83
C VAL A 168 -83.76 -11.43 10.39
N ARG A 169 -83.74 -11.69 11.71
CA ARG A 169 -84.92 -12.16 12.46
C ARG A 169 -85.91 -11.00 12.59
N GLY A 170 -87.01 -11.07 11.84
CA GLY A 170 -88.23 -10.31 12.10
C GLY A 170 -89.37 -11.29 12.30
N ASN A 171 -89.80 -11.47 13.56
CA ASN A 171 -91.04 -12.16 13.88
C ASN A 171 -92.21 -11.18 13.66
N ALA A 172 -93.08 -11.46 12.71
CA ALA A 172 -94.45 -10.96 12.68
C ALA A 172 -95.36 -12.02 12.04
N PRO A 173 -96.49 -12.40 12.66
CA PRO A 173 -97.34 -13.49 12.20
C PRO A 173 -98.22 -13.07 11.02
N SER A 174 -98.31 -13.93 10.01
CA SER A 174 -99.24 -13.80 8.89
C SER A 174 -100.65 -14.21 9.32
N LEU A 175 -101.57 -13.25 9.43
CA LEU A 175 -103.00 -13.53 9.45
C LEU A 175 -103.49 -13.81 8.02
N MET A 176 -103.36 -15.06 7.59
CA MET A 176 -104.18 -15.62 6.51
C MET A 176 -104.90 -16.83 7.07
N ASN A 177 -106.11 -16.58 7.57
CA ASN A 177 -107.25 -17.49 7.53
C ASN A 177 -108.42 -16.74 8.18
N ILE A 178 -109.39 -16.40 7.35
CA ILE A 178 -110.84 -16.34 7.60
C ILE A 178 -111.39 -15.54 6.40
N THR A 179 -111.69 -16.26 5.32
CA THR A 179 -112.67 -15.84 4.32
C THR A 179 -113.67 -16.98 4.24
N GLN A 180 -114.48 -17.11 5.30
CA GLN A 180 -115.73 -17.85 5.21
C GLN A 180 -116.70 -16.99 4.41
N ALA A 181 -117.14 -17.53 3.27
CA ALA A 181 -118.24 -17.02 2.50
C ALA A 181 -119.53 -17.08 3.34
N ILE A 182 -120.17 -15.92 3.52
CA ILE A 182 -121.51 -15.81 4.11
C ILE A 182 -122.46 -15.35 2.98
N PRO A 183 -123.60 -16.04 2.75
CA PRO A 183 -124.51 -15.77 1.64
C PRO A 183 -125.37 -14.50 1.86
N PRO A 184 -125.91 -13.90 0.78
CA PRO A 184 -126.70 -12.69 0.85
C PRO A 184 -128.18 -13.02 1.11
N ASN A 185 -128.81 -12.39 2.12
CA ASN A 185 -130.19 -11.87 2.10
C ASN A 185 -130.79 -11.74 3.50
N LYS A 186 -131.15 -10.49 3.87
CA LYS A 186 -132.53 -10.04 4.11
C LYS A 186 -132.45 -8.60 4.64
N VAL A 187 -132.73 -7.65 3.75
CA VAL A 187 -132.89 -6.24 4.11
C VAL A 187 -134.28 -6.06 4.73
N LEU A 188 -134.34 -5.94 6.06
CA LEU A 188 -135.49 -5.35 6.74
C LEU A 188 -135.34 -3.83 6.61
N ARG A 189 -136.11 -3.22 5.72
CA ARG A 189 -136.17 -1.77 5.54
C ARG A 189 -137.06 -1.20 6.64
N THR A 190 -136.48 -0.90 7.80
CA THR A 190 -137.13 -0.08 8.82
C THR A 190 -137.22 1.35 8.30
N ILE A 191 -138.44 1.78 7.96
CA ILE A 191 -138.72 3.15 7.56
C ILE A 191 -138.78 3.99 8.85
N TYR A 192 -137.73 4.76 9.11
CA TYR A 192 -137.73 5.75 10.18
C TYR A 192 -138.36 7.05 9.65
N MET A 193 -139.46 7.45 10.27
CA MET A 193 -140.12 8.74 10.02
C MET A 193 -139.15 9.90 10.30
N PRO A 194 -139.14 10.98 9.49
CA PRO A 194 -138.28 12.14 9.70
C PRO A 194 -138.56 12.77 11.07
N ASN A 195 -137.58 12.65 11.97
CA ASN A 195 -137.54 13.41 13.21
C ASN A 195 -136.49 14.52 12.97
N GLU A 196 -136.62 15.73 13.49
CA GLU A 196 -135.61 16.80 13.24
C GLU A 196 -134.17 16.35 13.61
N GLN A 197 -134.08 15.40 14.53
CA GLN A 197 -132.85 14.70 14.90
C GLN A 197 -132.23 13.87 13.76
N THR A 198 -133.00 13.30 12.82
CA THR A 198 -132.44 12.53 11.67
C THR A 198 -131.80 13.42 10.62
N ALA A 199 -132.30 14.65 10.41
CA ALA A 199 -131.67 15.63 9.51
C ALA A 199 -130.38 16.22 10.11
N ALA A 200 -130.36 16.45 11.42
CA ALA A 200 -129.15 16.80 12.15
C ALA A 200 -128.13 15.66 12.12
N LEU A 201 -128.58 14.42 12.37
CA LEU A 201 -127.73 13.22 12.33
C LEU A 201 -127.14 12.99 10.93
N THR A 202 -127.92 13.14 9.85
CA THR A 202 -127.42 13.01 8.47
C THR A 202 -126.36 14.06 8.14
N LYS A 203 -126.55 15.33 8.53
CA LYS A 203 -125.50 16.35 8.41
C LYS A 203 -124.26 16.04 9.25
N THR A 204 -124.42 15.49 10.46
CA THR A 204 -123.27 15.05 11.26
C THR A 204 -122.56 13.84 10.65
N ILE A 205 -123.31 12.92 10.02
CA ILE A 205 -122.75 11.78 9.30
C ILE A 205 -121.99 12.27 8.06
N GLU A 206 -122.52 13.21 7.29
CA GLU A 206 -121.83 13.81 6.14
C GLU A 206 -120.57 14.57 6.56
N ASN A 207 -120.60 15.28 7.70
CA ASN A 207 -119.42 15.95 8.23
C ASN A 207 -118.36 14.95 8.71
N LEU A 208 -118.77 13.88 9.40
CA LEU A 208 -117.89 12.78 9.80
C LEU A 208 -117.34 12.01 8.61
N GLN A 209 -118.12 11.83 7.53
CA GLN A 209 -117.67 11.23 6.28
C GLN A 209 -116.63 12.10 5.58
N LYS A 210 -116.85 13.41 5.46
CA LYS A 210 -115.84 14.33 4.92
C LYS A 210 -114.58 14.39 5.77
N GLN A 211 -114.72 14.34 7.10
CA GLN A 211 -113.57 14.23 8.00
C GLN A 211 -112.82 12.91 7.79
N LEU A 212 -113.55 11.80 7.62
CA LEU A 212 -112.96 10.49 7.35
C LEU A 212 -112.24 10.45 6.00
N GLU A 213 -112.83 11.01 4.95
CA GLU A 213 -112.21 11.12 3.61
C GLU A 213 -110.97 12.03 3.63
N ALA A 214 -111.04 13.17 4.31
CA ALA A 214 -109.88 14.04 4.51
C ALA A 214 -108.77 13.32 5.29
N HIS A 215 -109.11 12.57 6.33
CA HIS A 215 -108.15 11.74 7.07
C HIS A 215 -107.56 10.63 6.20
N GLN A 216 -108.36 9.98 5.35
CA GLN A 216 -107.89 8.97 4.40
C GLN A 216 -106.89 9.57 3.41
N GLN A 217 -107.21 10.70 2.78
CA GLN A 217 -106.29 11.39 1.87
C GLN A 217 -105.00 11.83 2.57
N LEU A 218 -105.07 12.28 3.83
CA LEU A 218 -103.90 12.66 4.62
C LEU A 218 -103.05 11.42 4.99
N THR A 219 -103.69 10.27 5.25
CA THR A 219 -102.96 9.02 5.46
C THR A 219 -102.34 8.47 4.19
N GLU A 220 -103.03 8.55 3.05
CA GLU A 220 -102.52 8.10 1.75
C GLU A 220 -101.32 8.95 1.30
N THR A 221 -101.42 10.28 1.40
CA THR A 221 -100.29 11.19 1.12
C THR A 221 -99.11 10.94 2.06
N ARG A 222 -99.37 10.64 3.34
CA ARG A 222 -98.33 10.26 4.30
C ARG A 222 -97.68 8.92 3.97
N ILE A 223 -98.46 7.91 3.57
CA ILE A 223 -97.95 6.61 3.12
C ILE A 223 -97.09 6.82 1.87
N GLN A 224 -97.55 7.62 0.91
CA GLN A 224 -96.81 7.92 -0.32
C GLN A 224 -95.46 8.60 -0.01
N ALA A 225 -95.46 9.62 0.85
CA ALA A 225 -94.22 10.28 1.27
C ALA A 225 -93.24 9.33 1.99
N LEU A 226 -93.75 8.38 2.77
CA LEU A 226 -92.92 7.33 3.37
C LEU A 226 -92.35 6.37 2.32
N LEU A 227 -93.17 5.94 1.35
CA LEU A 227 -92.72 5.08 0.26
C LEU A 227 -91.63 5.75 -0.60
N ASP A 228 -91.81 7.03 -0.90
CA ASP A 228 -90.83 7.82 -1.64
C ASP A 228 -89.53 7.98 -0.82
N GLY A 229 -89.63 8.23 0.49
CA GLY A 229 -88.48 8.26 1.40
C GLY A 229 -87.72 6.93 1.48
N PHE A 230 -88.44 5.80 1.54
CA PHE A 230 -87.83 4.47 1.47
C PHE A 230 -87.15 4.21 0.11
N ALA A 231 -87.73 4.69 -0.98
CA ALA A 231 -87.14 4.56 -2.31
C ALA A 231 -85.83 5.37 -2.42
N GLU A 232 -85.80 6.60 -1.91
CA GLU A 232 -84.60 7.43 -1.87
C GLU A 232 -83.49 6.82 -1.01
N GLU A 233 -83.82 6.32 0.18
CA GLU A 233 -82.85 5.72 1.08
C GLU A 233 -82.29 4.40 0.50
N LYS A 234 -83.16 3.59 -0.11
CA LYS A 234 -82.73 2.40 -0.86
C LYS A 234 -81.82 2.75 -2.03
N ALA A 235 -82.10 3.82 -2.76
CA ALA A 235 -81.25 4.30 -3.86
C ALA A 235 -79.87 4.77 -3.35
N LYS A 236 -79.82 5.50 -2.22
CA LYS A 236 -78.56 5.92 -1.58
C LYS A 236 -77.73 4.71 -1.12
N ILE A 237 -78.37 3.71 -0.52
CA ILE A 237 -77.70 2.47 -0.09
C ILE A 237 -77.13 1.73 -1.30
N LEU A 238 -77.89 1.58 -2.39
CA LEU A 238 -77.42 0.91 -3.61
C LEU A 238 -76.24 1.64 -4.25
N LEU A 239 -76.30 2.97 -4.31
CA LEU A 239 -75.21 3.78 -4.86
C LEU A 239 -73.94 3.68 -3.99
N HIS A 240 -74.09 3.66 -2.67
CA HIS A 240 -72.96 3.44 -1.76
C HIS A 240 -72.37 2.03 -1.90
N GLN A 241 -73.21 1.01 -2.06
CA GLN A 241 -72.77 -0.36 -2.32
C GLN A 241 -71.97 -0.45 -3.62
N GLN A 242 -72.43 0.17 -4.71
CA GLN A 242 -71.70 0.24 -5.97
C GLN A 242 -70.33 0.90 -5.80
N GLN A 243 -70.24 2.03 -5.09
CA GLN A 243 -68.95 2.69 -4.82
C GLN A 243 -67.99 1.81 -4.01
N ILE A 244 -68.49 1.03 -3.05
CA ILE A 244 -67.68 0.07 -2.29
C ILE A 244 -67.19 -1.06 -3.19
N GLU A 245 -68.07 -1.61 -4.04
CA GLU A 245 -67.73 -2.67 -4.98
C GLU A 245 -66.66 -2.22 -5.98
N GLU A 246 -66.79 -1.01 -6.54
CA GLU A 246 -65.77 -0.41 -7.42
C GLU A 246 -64.42 -0.23 -6.71
N LYS A 247 -64.42 0.28 -5.48
CA LYS A 247 -63.20 0.42 -4.67
C LYS A 247 -62.57 -0.93 -4.35
N ASN A 248 -63.37 -1.93 -4.00
CA ASN A 248 -62.89 -3.29 -3.74
C ASN A 248 -62.26 -3.89 -5.00
N ALA A 249 -62.89 -3.74 -6.17
CA ALA A 249 -62.32 -4.21 -7.44
C ALA A 249 -60.99 -3.50 -7.78
N GLN A 250 -60.87 -2.21 -7.49
CA GLN A 250 -59.61 -1.48 -7.67
C GLN A 250 -58.52 -1.98 -6.72
N LEU A 251 -58.83 -2.19 -5.44
CA LEU A 251 -57.91 -2.72 -4.45
C LEU A 251 -57.46 -4.15 -4.79
N GLU A 252 -58.38 -5.02 -5.19
CA GLU A 252 -58.05 -6.38 -5.65
C GLU A 252 -57.09 -6.35 -6.83
N LYS A 253 -57.32 -5.45 -7.80
CA LYS A 253 -56.40 -5.28 -8.94
C LYS A 253 -55.03 -4.77 -8.50
N GLN A 254 -54.95 -3.89 -7.50
CA GLN A 254 -53.66 -3.43 -6.97
C GLN A 254 -52.93 -4.54 -6.21
N VAL A 255 -53.64 -5.30 -5.37
CA VAL A 255 -53.07 -6.46 -4.65
C VAL A 255 -52.55 -7.51 -5.62
N GLU A 256 -53.28 -7.78 -6.70
CA GLU A 256 -52.84 -8.73 -7.72
C GLU A 256 -51.58 -8.23 -8.46
N LYS A 257 -51.52 -6.92 -8.78
CA LYS A 257 -50.30 -6.32 -9.36
C LYS A 257 -49.10 -6.42 -8.42
N THR A 258 -49.26 -6.08 -7.13
CA THR A 258 -48.15 -6.13 -6.17
C THR A 258 -47.69 -7.57 -5.92
N LYS A 259 -48.61 -8.53 -5.87
CA LYS A 259 -48.27 -9.97 -5.80
C LYS A 259 -47.42 -10.41 -6.99
N ARG A 260 -47.81 -10.05 -8.22
CA ARG A 260 -47.03 -10.39 -9.43
C ARG A 260 -45.63 -9.80 -9.38
N VAL A 261 -45.51 -8.52 -9.01
CA VAL A 261 -44.21 -7.87 -8.86
C VAL A 261 -43.39 -8.59 -7.79
N LEU A 262 -43.96 -8.91 -6.64
CA LEU A 262 -43.27 -9.63 -5.57
C LEU A 262 -42.78 -11.02 -6.04
N THR A 263 -43.60 -11.77 -6.74
CA THR A 263 -43.19 -13.09 -7.28
C THR A 263 -42.06 -12.97 -8.28
N GLN A 264 -42.10 -11.94 -9.14
CA GLN A 264 -41.07 -11.69 -10.14
C GLN A 264 -39.75 -11.26 -9.47
N THR A 265 -39.79 -10.31 -8.54
CA THR A 265 -38.58 -9.85 -7.82
C THR A 265 -37.98 -10.95 -6.96
N THR A 266 -38.81 -11.80 -6.32
CA THR A 266 -38.32 -12.96 -5.55
C THR A 266 -37.63 -13.96 -6.47
N LYS A 267 -38.18 -14.24 -7.65
CA LYS A 267 -37.55 -15.11 -8.65
C LYS A 267 -36.22 -14.53 -9.12
N ASP A 268 -36.20 -13.25 -9.48
CA ASP A 268 -34.99 -12.58 -9.96
C ASP A 268 -33.89 -12.56 -8.90
N TYR A 269 -34.26 -12.33 -7.63
CA TYR A 269 -33.35 -12.43 -6.50
C TYR A 269 -32.75 -13.84 -6.35
N LEU A 270 -33.56 -14.90 -6.43
CA LEU A 270 -33.08 -16.27 -6.30
C LEU A 270 -32.12 -16.64 -7.44
N VAL A 271 -32.44 -16.24 -8.67
CA VAL A 271 -31.56 -16.45 -9.83
C VAL A 271 -30.26 -15.68 -9.66
N LEU A 272 -30.32 -14.42 -9.22
CA LEU A 272 -29.14 -13.60 -9.02
C LEU A 272 -28.25 -14.16 -7.90
N ARG A 273 -28.85 -14.63 -6.80
CA ARG A 273 -28.13 -15.29 -5.70
C ARG A 273 -27.41 -16.55 -6.19
N HIS A 274 -28.09 -17.41 -6.96
CA HIS A 274 -27.46 -18.62 -7.51
C HIS A 274 -26.29 -18.26 -8.43
N LYS A 275 -26.48 -17.31 -9.35
CA LYS A 275 -25.42 -16.85 -10.25
C LYS A 275 -24.23 -16.27 -9.49
N SER A 276 -24.48 -15.46 -8.45
CA SER A 276 -23.43 -14.91 -7.59
C SER A 276 -22.61 -16.02 -6.93
N GLN A 277 -23.28 -17.02 -6.35
CA GLN A 277 -22.61 -18.16 -5.72
C GLN A 277 -21.78 -18.98 -6.72
N GLU A 278 -22.29 -19.15 -7.94
CA GLU A 278 -21.58 -19.87 -9.00
C GLU A 278 -20.34 -19.09 -9.47
N THR A 279 -20.44 -17.77 -9.64
CA THR A 279 -19.29 -16.92 -9.97
C THR A 279 -18.25 -16.88 -8.86
N GLU A 280 -18.66 -16.85 -7.59
CA GLU A 280 -17.75 -16.94 -6.45
C GLU A 280 -17.00 -18.28 -6.44
N ARG A 281 -17.71 -19.40 -6.71
CA ARG A 281 -17.08 -20.72 -6.80
C ARG A 281 -16.04 -20.78 -7.92
N LEU A 282 -16.36 -20.25 -9.10
CA LEU A 282 -15.41 -20.20 -10.22
C LEU A 282 -14.18 -19.34 -9.90
N ALA A 283 -14.38 -18.17 -9.28
CA ALA A 283 -13.28 -17.31 -8.85
C ALA A 283 -12.39 -18.01 -7.80
N HIS A 284 -12.97 -18.77 -6.87
CA HIS A 284 -12.20 -19.56 -5.91
C HIS A 284 -11.37 -20.65 -6.58
N GLU A 285 -11.91 -21.33 -7.59
CA GLU A 285 -11.19 -22.33 -8.37
C GLU A 285 -10.02 -21.71 -9.16
N GLU A 286 -10.25 -20.57 -9.82
CA GLU A 286 -9.19 -19.83 -10.53
C GLU A 286 -8.08 -19.37 -9.58
N ILE A 287 -8.45 -18.85 -8.40
CA ILE A 287 -7.49 -18.45 -7.36
C ILE A 287 -6.69 -19.67 -6.88
N PHE A 288 -7.33 -20.81 -6.69
CA PHE A 288 -6.65 -22.04 -6.28
C PHE A 288 -5.62 -22.49 -7.33
N GLN A 289 -6.01 -22.52 -8.60
CA GLN A 289 -5.09 -22.86 -9.69
C GLN A 289 -3.95 -21.86 -9.83
N ALA A 290 -4.21 -20.55 -9.68
CA ALA A 290 -3.17 -19.53 -9.69
C ALA A 290 -2.20 -19.71 -8.51
N LYS A 291 -2.70 -20.00 -7.30
CA LYS A 291 -1.88 -20.29 -6.13
C LYS A 291 -0.96 -21.49 -6.34
N GLN A 292 -1.50 -22.59 -6.89
CA GLN A 292 -0.70 -23.79 -7.17
C GLN A 292 0.40 -23.51 -8.21
N LYS A 293 0.10 -22.74 -9.26
CA LYS A 293 1.11 -22.31 -10.23
C LYS A 293 2.19 -21.43 -9.60
N CYS A 294 1.80 -20.48 -8.75
CA CYS A 294 2.75 -19.64 -8.01
C CYS A 294 3.63 -20.48 -7.07
N GLU A 295 3.06 -21.45 -6.37
CA GLU A 295 3.80 -22.36 -5.49
C GLU A 295 4.85 -23.16 -6.28
N ASN A 296 4.45 -23.75 -7.41
CA ASN A 296 5.37 -24.45 -8.31
C ASN A 296 6.50 -23.53 -8.78
N LEU A 297 6.19 -22.34 -9.28
CA LEU A 297 7.18 -21.35 -9.72
C LEU A 297 8.12 -20.91 -8.59
N VAL A 298 7.61 -20.79 -7.36
CA VAL A 298 8.44 -20.50 -6.18
C VAL A 298 9.41 -21.64 -5.92
N THR A 299 8.96 -22.90 -5.94
CA THR A 299 9.86 -24.05 -5.75
C THR A 299 10.92 -24.18 -6.85
N GLU A 300 10.58 -23.82 -8.10
CA GLU A 300 11.57 -23.80 -9.18
C GLU A 300 12.58 -22.66 -9.00
N LYS A 301 12.09 -21.48 -8.61
CA LYS A 301 12.95 -20.34 -8.29
C LYS A 301 13.90 -20.67 -7.14
N THR A 302 13.44 -21.29 -6.05
CA THR A 302 14.32 -21.64 -4.92
C THR A 302 15.41 -22.62 -5.35
N LYS A 303 15.06 -23.66 -6.11
CA LYS A 303 16.04 -24.61 -6.66
C LYS A 303 17.08 -23.93 -7.55
N LEU A 304 16.67 -23.00 -8.41
CA LEU A 304 17.60 -22.23 -9.25
C LEU A 304 18.49 -21.32 -8.41
N THR A 305 17.95 -20.66 -7.39
CA THR A 305 18.77 -19.80 -6.50
C THR A 305 19.77 -20.61 -5.68
N GLU A 306 19.43 -21.83 -5.26
CA GLU A 306 20.34 -22.74 -4.57
C GLU A 306 21.48 -23.16 -5.50
N LYS A 307 21.18 -23.57 -6.75
CA LYS A 307 22.21 -23.91 -7.74
C LYS A 307 23.18 -22.76 -8.00
N VAL A 308 22.67 -21.56 -8.25
CA VAL A 308 23.51 -20.37 -8.47
C VAL A 308 24.35 -20.06 -7.22
N ARG A 309 23.79 -20.26 -6.01
CA ARG A 309 24.54 -20.08 -4.77
C ARG A 309 25.67 -21.11 -4.63
N GLU A 310 25.43 -22.36 -5.00
CA GLU A 310 26.46 -23.41 -5.00
C GLU A 310 27.56 -23.12 -6.01
N GLU A 311 27.21 -22.75 -7.24
CA GLU A 311 28.17 -22.37 -8.29
C GLU A 311 29.02 -21.16 -7.89
N THR A 312 28.40 -20.12 -7.33
CA THR A 312 29.14 -18.93 -6.86
C THR A 312 30.02 -19.22 -5.65
N ASN A 313 29.62 -20.13 -4.76
CA ASN A 313 30.48 -20.60 -3.67
C ASN A 313 31.68 -21.37 -4.21
N ALA A 314 31.47 -22.31 -5.13
CA ALA A 314 32.54 -23.08 -5.74
C ALA A 314 33.55 -22.16 -6.45
N LEU A 315 33.07 -21.18 -7.22
CA LEU A 315 33.95 -20.21 -7.89
C LEU A 315 34.74 -19.35 -6.89
N ARG A 316 34.10 -18.91 -5.79
CA ARG A 316 34.79 -18.17 -4.73
C ARG A 316 35.91 -18.97 -4.07
N GLU A 317 35.68 -20.26 -3.85
CA GLU A 317 36.68 -21.16 -3.28
C GLU A 317 37.88 -21.33 -4.22
N VAL A 318 37.64 -21.55 -5.52
CA VAL A 318 38.71 -21.64 -6.52
C VAL A 318 39.53 -20.36 -6.58
N VAL A 319 38.88 -19.19 -6.68
CA VAL A 319 39.58 -17.89 -6.71
C VAL A 319 40.38 -17.65 -5.43
N ARG A 320 39.86 -18.09 -4.27
CA ARG A 320 40.56 -18.00 -2.99
C ARG A 320 41.80 -18.89 -2.97
N GLU A 321 41.70 -20.12 -3.48
CA GLU A 321 42.83 -21.05 -3.57
C GLU A 321 43.92 -20.53 -4.51
N GLU A 322 43.56 -20.05 -5.70
CA GLU A 322 44.49 -19.41 -6.64
C GLU A 322 45.15 -18.17 -6.03
N GLY A 323 44.37 -17.33 -5.33
CA GLY A 323 44.89 -16.19 -4.58
C GLY A 323 45.89 -16.61 -3.49
N ASN A 324 45.61 -17.67 -2.75
CA ASN A 324 46.52 -18.19 -1.73
C ASN A 324 47.82 -18.75 -2.35
N GLN A 325 47.72 -19.46 -3.47
CA GLN A 325 48.88 -20.00 -4.18
C GLN A 325 49.80 -18.88 -4.69
N THR A 326 49.24 -17.86 -5.34
CA THR A 326 50.03 -16.71 -5.82
C THR A 326 50.69 -15.96 -4.67
N VAL A 327 50.00 -15.76 -3.54
CA VAL A 327 50.60 -15.16 -2.33
C VAL A 327 51.75 -16.02 -1.78
N LEU A 328 51.60 -17.35 -1.75
CA LEU A 328 52.66 -18.28 -1.33
C LEU A 328 53.88 -18.19 -2.25
N GLU A 329 53.68 -18.13 -3.57
CA GLU A 329 54.75 -17.98 -4.55
C GLU A 329 55.51 -16.67 -4.35
N PHE A 330 54.82 -15.54 -4.21
CA PHE A 330 55.45 -14.24 -3.95
C PHE A 330 56.21 -14.23 -2.62
N ARG A 331 55.65 -14.86 -1.57
CA ARG A 331 56.32 -14.99 -0.28
C ARG A 331 57.61 -15.80 -0.42
N ASN A 332 57.58 -16.93 -1.12
CA ASN A 332 58.76 -17.75 -1.36
C ASN A 332 59.81 -17.02 -2.19
N GLN A 333 59.39 -16.27 -3.19
CA GLN A 333 60.29 -15.44 -4.00
C GLN A 333 60.95 -14.35 -3.15
N ALA A 334 60.19 -13.64 -2.32
CA ALA A 334 60.71 -12.62 -1.40
C ALA A 334 61.75 -13.22 -0.45
N LEU A 335 61.45 -14.36 0.17
CA LEU A 335 62.39 -15.08 1.04
C LEU A 335 63.67 -15.50 0.30
N SER A 336 63.57 -15.94 -0.96
CA SER A 336 64.76 -16.25 -1.77
C SER A 336 65.61 -15.01 -2.01
N ARG A 337 64.99 -13.87 -2.37
CA ARG A 337 65.71 -12.62 -2.60
C ARG A 337 66.35 -12.07 -1.33
N GLU A 338 65.71 -12.25 -0.18
CA GLU A 338 66.30 -11.91 1.11
C GLU A 338 67.55 -12.74 1.41
N ARG A 339 67.54 -14.05 1.11
CA ARG A 339 68.73 -14.90 1.23
C ARG A 339 69.84 -14.43 0.29
N ASP A 340 69.53 -14.14 -0.97
CA ASP A 340 70.51 -13.65 -1.94
C ASP A 340 71.13 -12.32 -1.49
N LEU A 341 70.30 -11.40 -0.99
CA LEU A 341 70.76 -10.14 -0.41
C LEU A 341 71.65 -10.36 0.81
N HIS A 342 71.34 -11.35 1.63
CA HIS A 342 72.17 -11.67 2.79
C HIS A 342 73.54 -12.18 2.37
N ILE A 343 73.61 -13.10 1.40
CA ILE A 343 74.86 -13.60 0.82
C ILE A 343 75.66 -12.45 0.21
N LEU A 344 75.02 -11.56 -0.54
CA LEU A 344 75.71 -10.41 -1.15
C LEU A 344 76.25 -9.44 -0.10
N LYS A 345 75.50 -9.19 1.00
CA LYS A 345 75.97 -8.39 2.13
C LYS A 345 77.20 -9.01 2.78
N GLU A 346 77.21 -10.32 2.99
CA GLU A 346 78.38 -11.03 3.53
C GLU A 346 79.60 -10.94 2.60
N GLN A 347 79.40 -11.18 1.30
CA GLN A 347 80.47 -11.04 0.30
C GLN A 347 81.03 -9.61 0.26
N TYR A 348 80.15 -8.61 0.31
CA TYR A 348 80.56 -7.20 0.32
C TYR A 348 81.31 -6.84 1.61
N ALA A 349 80.86 -7.31 2.77
CA ALA A 349 81.56 -7.13 4.04
C ALA A 349 82.97 -7.77 4.00
N ALA A 350 83.09 -9.00 3.50
CA ALA A 350 84.37 -9.67 3.34
C ALA A 350 85.32 -8.91 2.39
N MET A 351 84.80 -8.39 1.27
CA MET A 351 85.57 -7.56 0.34
C MET A 351 86.01 -6.24 1.00
N GLN A 352 85.12 -5.59 1.74
CA GLN A 352 85.45 -4.38 2.49
C GLN A 352 86.57 -4.64 3.50
N GLU A 353 86.51 -5.73 4.26
CA GLU A 353 87.57 -6.13 5.18
C GLU A 353 88.91 -6.39 4.47
N ALA A 354 88.89 -7.02 3.30
CA ALA A 354 90.10 -7.23 2.52
C ALA A 354 90.72 -5.90 2.06
N CYS A 355 89.88 -4.96 1.61
CA CYS A 355 90.31 -3.62 1.22
C CYS A 355 90.86 -2.82 2.41
N THR A 356 90.22 -2.86 3.58
CA THR A 356 90.71 -2.15 4.78
C THR A 356 92.03 -2.73 5.26
N LYS A 357 92.19 -4.05 5.28
CA LYS A 357 93.49 -4.71 5.55
C LYS A 357 94.56 -4.24 4.58
N ARG A 358 94.26 -4.18 3.27
CA ARG A 358 95.21 -3.70 2.27
C ARG A 358 95.58 -2.23 2.46
N ILE A 359 94.63 -1.38 2.82
CA ILE A 359 94.87 0.03 3.15
C ILE A 359 95.78 0.12 4.37
N GLN A 360 95.53 -0.65 5.42
CA GLN A 360 96.37 -0.69 6.63
C GLN A 360 97.80 -1.14 6.29
N ASP A 361 97.98 -2.19 5.48
CA ASP A 361 99.30 -2.65 5.03
C ASP A 361 100.06 -1.56 4.26
N LEU A 362 99.37 -0.88 3.33
CA LEU A 362 99.96 0.21 2.56
C LEU A 362 100.31 1.40 3.46
N GLN A 363 99.47 1.74 4.44
CA GLN A 363 99.75 2.76 5.43
C GLN A 363 101.01 2.42 6.25
N VAL A 364 101.15 1.17 6.71
CA VAL A 364 102.34 0.70 7.43
C VAL A 364 103.60 0.76 6.56
N ARG A 365 103.51 0.37 5.28
CA ARG A 365 104.64 0.50 4.34
C ARG A 365 105.03 1.96 4.14
N LEU A 366 104.03 2.83 3.99
CA LEU A 366 104.24 4.26 3.77
C LEU A 366 104.86 4.93 5.01
N THR A 367 104.44 4.58 6.23
CA THR A 367 105.07 5.09 7.46
C THR A 367 106.51 4.60 7.62
N LYS A 368 106.81 3.33 7.31
CA LYS A 368 108.18 2.80 7.27
C LYS A 368 109.05 3.52 6.24
N LEU A 369 108.51 3.79 5.05
CA LEU A 369 109.24 4.50 4.01
C LEU A 369 109.50 5.96 4.44
N ARG A 370 108.49 6.65 5.00
CA ARG A 370 108.64 8.00 5.56
C ARG A 370 109.68 8.04 6.67
N SER A 371 109.74 7.05 7.56
CA SER A 371 110.76 7.02 8.63
C SER A 371 112.17 6.80 8.08
N ARG A 372 112.33 5.95 7.05
CA ARG A 372 113.61 5.79 6.32
C ARG A 372 114.04 7.06 5.60
N TYR A 373 113.13 7.75 4.93
CA TYR A 373 113.44 9.04 4.31
C TYR A 373 113.84 10.07 5.37
N ARG A 374 113.12 10.15 6.49
CA ARG A 374 113.49 11.03 7.61
C ARG A 374 114.86 10.70 8.20
N SER A 375 115.22 9.43 8.35
CA SER A 375 116.55 9.06 8.87
C SER A 375 117.66 9.38 7.87
N LEU A 376 117.39 9.20 6.58
CA LEU A 376 118.32 9.54 5.50
C LEU A 376 118.50 11.05 5.37
N ASP A 377 117.43 11.83 5.45
CA ASP A 377 117.49 13.30 5.48
C ASP A 377 118.24 13.81 6.72
N LYS A 378 117.99 13.22 7.89
CA LYS A 378 118.77 13.52 9.11
C LYS A 378 120.25 13.20 8.92
N ARG A 379 120.59 12.07 8.31
CA ARG A 379 121.98 11.71 8.01
C ARG A 379 122.61 12.70 7.04
N ARG A 380 121.93 13.03 5.93
CA ARG A 380 122.39 14.04 4.97
C ARG A 380 122.59 15.40 5.63
N ALA A 381 121.68 15.82 6.51
CA ALA A 381 121.83 17.07 7.26
C ALA A 381 123.09 17.04 8.15
N MET A 382 123.32 15.94 8.88
CA MET A 382 124.52 15.79 9.72
C MET A 382 125.82 15.71 8.88
N GLU A 383 125.80 15.06 7.73
CA GLU A 383 126.93 15.04 6.79
C GLU A 383 127.22 16.44 6.24
N MET A 384 126.19 17.19 5.84
CA MET A 384 126.32 18.58 5.41
C MET A 384 126.85 19.48 6.53
N GLU A 385 126.40 19.28 7.78
CA GLU A 385 126.97 19.96 8.94
C GLU A 385 128.44 19.58 9.18
N GLY A 386 128.81 18.32 9.00
CA GLY A 386 130.19 17.84 9.04
C GLY A 386 131.06 18.53 7.99
N PHE A 387 130.65 18.44 6.71
CA PHE A 387 131.37 19.08 5.60
C PHE A 387 131.48 20.59 5.77
N THR A 388 130.45 21.26 6.30
CA THR A 388 130.52 22.71 6.57
C THR A 388 131.46 23.05 7.72
N ARG A 389 131.53 22.23 8.78
CA ARG A 389 132.52 22.36 9.86
C ARG A 389 133.94 22.12 9.34
N ASP A 390 134.14 21.10 8.51
CA ASP A 390 135.44 20.78 7.91
C ASP A 390 135.89 21.90 6.97
N LEU A 391 135.00 22.41 6.11
CA LEU A 391 135.27 23.61 5.28
C LEU A 391 135.62 24.83 6.14
N ALA A 392 134.94 25.03 7.27
CA ALA A 392 135.26 26.10 8.21
C ALA A 392 136.62 25.88 8.90
N GLY A 393 136.97 24.63 9.22
CA GLY A 393 138.28 24.24 9.75
C GLY A 393 139.39 24.48 8.74
N LEU A 394 139.22 24.03 7.49
CA LEU A 394 140.11 24.30 6.36
C LEU A 394 140.29 25.80 6.15
N LYS A 395 139.21 26.58 6.14
CA LYS A 395 139.29 28.05 6.07
C LYS A 395 140.11 28.64 7.22
N ARG A 396 139.95 28.14 8.44
CA ARG A 396 140.75 28.57 9.61
C ARG A 396 142.23 28.18 9.49
N HIS A 397 142.55 26.97 9.01
CA HIS A 397 143.94 26.57 8.75
C HIS A 397 144.57 27.40 7.63
N LEU A 398 143.81 27.67 6.57
CA LEU A 398 144.23 28.54 5.47
C LEU A 398 144.47 29.97 5.99
N GLN A 399 143.61 30.50 6.87
CA GLN A 399 143.85 31.76 7.56
C GLN A 399 145.10 31.74 8.46
N LYS A 400 145.36 30.65 9.18
CA LYS A 400 146.59 30.50 9.97
C LYS A 400 147.83 30.49 9.08
N LEU A 401 147.80 29.78 7.95
CA LEU A 401 148.87 29.79 6.96
C LEU A 401 149.05 31.18 6.32
N GLU A 402 147.95 31.89 6.02
CA GLU A 402 147.98 33.29 5.56
C GLU A 402 148.71 34.17 6.58
N VAL A 403 148.39 34.05 7.88
CA VAL A 403 149.05 34.83 8.95
C VAL A 403 150.52 34.45 9.11
N ILE A 404 150.88 33.15 9.00
CA ILE A 404 152.28 32.70 9.09
C ILE A 404 153.12 33.19 7.91
N LEU A 405 152.56 33.16 6.70
CA LEU A 405 153.28 33.56 5.48
C LEU A 405 153.36 35.07 5.28
N TYR A 406 152.32 35.82 5.68
CA TYR A 406 152.19 37.25 5.36
C TYR A 406 152.11 38.18 6.59
N GLY A 407 152.21 37.67 7.82
CA GLY A 407 152.20 38.46 9.07
C GLY A 407 150.87 39.10 9.46
N ARG A 408 149.86 39.07 8.58
CA ARG A 408 148.46 39.51 8.80
C ARG A 408 147.48 38.66 7.98
N GLY A 409 146.20 38.66 8.35
CA GLY A 409 145.16 38.02 7.53
C GLY A 409 144.87 38.83 6.26
N LEU A 410 144.78 38.18 5.10
CA LEU A 410 144.52 38.84 3.82
C LEU A 410 143.06 39.32 3.70
N THR A 411 142.89 40.52 3.14
CA THR A 411 141.59 41.14 2.82
C THR A 411 140.89 40.40 1.66
N ALA A 412 139.57 40.57 1.53
CA ALA A 412 138.79 39.91 0.49
C ALA A 412 139.28 40.25 -0.94
N GLN A 413 139.80 41.46 -1.14
CA GLN A 413 140.42 41.89 -2.40
C GLN A 413 141.79 41.21 -2.63
N GLU A 414 142.65 41.10 -1.61
CA GLU A 414 143.94 40.39 -1.71
C GLU A 414 143.78 38.88 -1.96
N ARG A 415 142.74 38.24 -1.38
CA ARG A 415 142.38 36.84 -1.70
C ARG A 415 141.86 36.65 -3.12
N GLN A 416 141.25 37.69 -3.70
CA GLN A 416 140.72 37.66 -5.05
C GLN A 416 141.84 37.87 -6.08
N VAL A 417 142.85 38.69 -5.75
CA VAL A 417 144.11 38.83 -6.49
C VAL A 417 144.91 37.53 -6.50
N LEU A 418 145.06 36.84 -5.36
CA LEU A 418 145.71 35.50 -5.32
C LEU A 418 144.93 34.40 -6.06
N ARG A 419 143.60 34.51 -6.18
CA ARG A 419 142.78 33.56 -6.96
C ARG A 419 142.81 33.84 -8.46
N TYR A 420 143.02 35.09 -8.86
CA TYR A 420 142.94 35.55 -10.23
C TYR A 420 144.06 36.54 -10.56
N GLY A 421 145.31 36.09 -10.38
CA GLY A 421 146.50 36.60 -11.06
C GLY A 421 147.09 37.92 -10.53
N LYS A 422 148.37 38.15 -10.76
CA LYS A 422 149.37 37.41 -11.53
C LYS A 422 150.67 37.90 -10.95
N ASP A 423 151.48 37.01 -10.39
CA ASP A 423 152.45 37.51 -9.41
C ASP A 423 151.77 38.10 -8.16
#